data_AF-A0A9W8LWT3-F1
#
_entry.id   AF-A0A9W8LWT3-F1
#
_cell.length_a   1.000
_cell.length_b   1.000
_cell.length_c   1.000
_cell.angle_alpha   90.00
_cell.angle_beta   90.00
_cell.angle_gamma   90.00
#
_symmetry.space_group_name_H-M   'P 1'
#
loop_
_entity.id
_entity.type
_entity.pdbx_description
1 polymer ?
#
loop_
_entity_poly.entity_id
_entity_poly.type
_entity_poly.pdbx_seq_one_letter_code
_entity_poly.pdbx_strand_id
1 'polypeptide(L)'
;MSGLYVMYNGPHWMNTGGFWEGYPEGHRQMSALMKTYYLVQMGFWFHQIFVLLIEERRKDFVVMFTHHIITCNLLGWSLYMNFTRIGNAILCCMDFADIFLSATKCMRYLKMEKLSEVGFAIFILSWIYTRHYLYIKIMLSIIYESQQYIPKDMWYPEEGAYYNANVQLAFSILLGVLQLLLIYWLALVLRVVYRFVFAGDLEDNRSDSEDDGDEQEDVCDSENGDSNQKNLLSSKKKAE
;
A
#
# COMPACT_ATOMS: atom_id res chain seq x y z
N MET A 1 3.08 5.52 -11.89
CA MET A 1 2.57 5.28 -13.26
C MET A 1 3.37 4.24 -14.04
N SER A 2 4.70 4.13 -13.86
CA SER A 2 5.52 3.13 -14.56
C SER A 2 5.10 1.67 -14.28
N GLY A 3 4.70 1.33 -13.04
CA GLY A 3 4.19 0.00 -12.70
C GLY A 3 2.90 -0.38 -13.44
N LEU A 4 1.94 0.54 -13.53
CA LEU A 4 0.69 0.35 -14.30
C LEU A 4 0.96 0.18 -15.79
N TYR A 5 1.91 0.94 -16.35
CA TYR A 5 2.34 0.78 -17.73
C TYR A 5 2.96 -0.60 -17.99
N VAL A 6 3.78 -1.11 -17.05
CA VAL A 6 4.35 -2.46 -17.14
C VAL A 6 3.28 -3.54 -17.04
N MET A 7 2.31 -3.37 -16.13
CA MET A 7 1.19 -4.31 -16.03
C MET A 7 0.36 -4.31 -17.30
N TYR A 8 0.00 -3.14 -17.83
CA TYR A 8 -0.84 -3.00 -19.02
C TYR A 8 -0.22 -3.63 -20.26
N ASN A 9 1.10 -3.50 -20.44
CA ASN A 9 1.83 -4.11 -21.55
C ASN A 9 2.30 -5.55 -21.25
N GLY A 10 1.99 -6.09 -20.07
CA GLY A 10 2.36 -7.43 -19.65
C GLY A 10 1.23 -8.44 -19.81
N PRO A 11 1.54 -9.75 -19.86
CA PRO A 11 0.53 -10.82 -19.96
C PRO A 11 -0.35 -10.95 -18.70
N HIS A 12 0.00 -10.21 -17.64
CA HIS A 12 -0.64 -10.24 -16.33
C HIS A 12 -1.63 -9.09 -16.10
N TRP A 13 -2.01 -8.36 -17.15
CA TRP A 13 -3.08 -7.35 -17.09
C TRP A 13 -4.44 -8.03 -16.93
N MET A 14 -5.02 -7.96 -15.72
CA MET A 14 -6.34 -8.54 -15.38
C MET A 14 -6.46 -10.06 -15.61
N ASN A 15 -5.36 -10.75 -15.92
CA ASN A 15 -5.27 -12.20 -16.08
C ASN A 15 -4.30 -12.76 -15.05
N THR A 16 -4.84 -13.53 -14.10
CA THR A 16 -4.08 -14.11 -12.99
C THR A 16 -3.19 -15.29 -13.42
N GLY A 17 -3.54 -15.99 -14.52
CA GLY A 17 -2.70 -17.05 -15.10
C GLY A 17 -1.37 -16.52 -15.66
N GLY A 18 -1.37 -15.29 -16.18
CA GLY A 18 -0.16 -14.63 -16.69
C GLY A 18 0.90 -14.33 -15.63
N PHE A 19 0.56 -14.50 -14.34
CA PHE A 19 1.52 -14.44 -13.24
C PHE A 19 2.47 -15.62 -13.20
N TRP A 20 2.08 -16.79 -13.74
CA TRP A 20 2.83 -18.04 -13.60
C TRP A 20 3.37 -18.55 -14.94
N GLU A 21 2.80 -18.08 -16.04
CA GLU A 21 3.16 -18.51 -17.38
C GLU A 21 4.61 -18.18 -17.73
N GLY A 22 5.37 -19.23 -18.07
CA GLY A 22 6.78 -19.14 -18.42
C GLY A 22 7.74 -19.06 -17.23
N TYR A 23 7.29 -19.32 -16.00
CA TYR A 23 8.19 -19.54 -14.87
C TYR A 23 8.96 -20.87 -15.05
N PRO A 24 10.28 -20.93 -14.79
CA PRO A 24 11.17 -19.85 -14.30
C PRO A 24 11.87 -19.02 -15.40
N GLU A 25 11.99 -19.54 -16.62
CA GLU A 25 12.90 -19.00 -17.64
C GLU A 25 12.47 -17.61 -18.17
N GLY A 26 11.17 -17.43 -18.43
CA GLY A 26 10.57 -16.16 -18.86
C GLY A 26 10.39 -15.13 -17.73
N HIS A 27 10.71 -15.51 -16.49
CA HIS A 27 10.69 -14.63 -15.32
C HIS A 27 12.09 -14.11 -14.96
N ARG A 28 13.12 -14.89 -15.28
CA ARG A 28 14.53 -14.54 -15.06
C ARG A 28 14.96 -13.36 -15.95
N GLN A 29 14.45 -13.30 -17.17
CA GLN A 29 14.72 -12.21 -18.10
C GLN A 29 13.78 -11.03 -17.84
N MET A 30 14.19 -10.13 -16.94
CA MET A 30 13.45 -8.89 -16.67
C MET A 30 13.79 -7.82 -17.71
N SER A 31 12.76 -7.19 -18.28
CA SER A 31 12.94 -5.96 -19.06
C SER A 31 13.63 -4.88 -18.23
N ALA A 32 14.48 -4.06 -18.85
CA ALA A 32 15.19 -2.98 -18.18
C ALA A 32 14.25 -2.04 -17.42
N LEU A 33 13.07 -1.76 -17.97
CA LEU A 33 12.07 -0.89 -17.35
C LEU A 33 11.51 -1.53 -16.07
N MET A 34 11.19 -2.82 -16.11
CA MET A 34 10.72 -3.58 -14.94
C MET A 34 11.79 -3.63 -13.85
N LYS A 35 13.04 -3.87 -14.23
CA LYS A 35 14.18 -3.89 -13.31
C LYS A 35 14.40 -2.53 -12.63
N THR A 36 14.42 -1.45 -13.41
CA THR A 36 14.59 -0.09 -12.87
C THR A 36 13.43 0.28 -11.95
N TYR A 37 12.19 -0.01 -12.34
CA TYR A 37 11.02 0.24 -11.50
C TYR A 37 11.12 -0.47 -10.15
N TYR A 38 11.47 -1.77 -10.17
CA TYR A 38 11.61 -2.56 -8.94
C TYR A 38 12.73 -2.05 -8.02
N LEU A 39 13.88 -1.67 -8.59
CA LEU A 39 15.02 -1.15 -7.83
C LEU A 39 14.70 0.21 -7.20
N VAL A 40 14.03 1.10 -7.94
CA VAL A 40 13.56 2.39 -7.41
C VAL A 40 12.56 2.17 -6.28
N GLN A 41 11.61 1.25 -6.47
CA GLN A 41 10.61 0.95 -5.44
C GLN A 41 11.27 0.36 -4.18
N MET A 42 12.24 -0.53 -4.35
CA MET A 42 13.00 -1.09 -3.23
C MET A 42 13.78 -0.02 -2.48
N GLY A 43 14.47 0.88 -3.19
CA GLY A 43 15.16 2.02 -2.58
C GLY A 43 14.21 2.95 -1.84
N PHE A 44 13.04 3.25 -2.41
CA PHE A 44 12.00 4.03 -1.77
C PHE A 44 11.52 3.39 -0.46
N TRP A 45 11.19 2.09 -0.47
CA TRP A 45 10.72 1.40 0.74
C TRP A 45 11.79 1.32 1.85
N PHE A 46 13.06 1.12 1.49
CA PHE A 46 14.15 1.20 2.47
C PHE A 46 14.32 2.61 3.03
N HIS A 47 14.24 3.64 2.18
CA HIS A 47 14.27 5.02 2.63
C HIS A 47 13.12 5.34 3.60
N GLN A 48 11.91 4.85 3.33
CA GLN A 48 10.75 5.02 4.22
C GLN A 48 10.98 4.43 5.62
N ILE A 49 11.71 3.31 5.74
CA ILE A 49 12.10 2.77 7.05
C ILE A 49 12.98 3.78 7.81
N PHE A 50 13.96 4.40 7.15
CA PHE A 50 14.82 5.39 7.78
C PHE A 50 14.05 6.64 8.22
N VAL A 51 13.14 7.14 7.36
CA VAL A 51 12.28 8.29 7.68
C VAL A 51 11.46 7.99 8.93
N LEU A 52 10.81 6.82 8.98
CA LEU A 52 9.95 6.44 10.10
C LEU A 52 10.74 6.28 11.42
N LEU A 53 12.02 5.93 11.37
CA LEU A 53 12.88 5.86 12.56
C LEU A 53 13.32 7.24 13.09
N ILE A 54 13.33 8.26 12.22
CA ILE A 54 13.70 9.63 12.56
C ILE A 54 12.47 10.43 13.01
N GLU A 55 11.31 10.13 12.44
CA GLU A 55 10.04 10.78 12.75
C GLU A 55 9.63 10.56 14.23
N GLU A 56 8.91 11.54 14.78
CA GLU A 56 8.36 11.43 16.13
C GLU A 56 7.40 10.23 16.24
N ARG A 57 7.51 9.47 17.32
CA ARG A 57 6.76 8.21 17.45
C ARG A 57 5.28 8.47 17.71
N ARG A 58 4.48 8.41 16.65
CA ARG A 58 3.01 8.34 16.64
C ARG A 58 2.47 7.00 17.15
N LYS A 59 1.20 6.96 17.56
CA LYS A 59 0.56 5.80 18.23
C LYS A 59 0.49 4.54 17.36
N ASP A 60 0.49 4.70 16.05
CA ASP A 60 0.49 3.68 14.99
C ASP A 60 1.91 3.34 14.48
N PHE A 61 2.97 3.90 15.08
CA PHE A 61 4.36 3.62 14.70
C PHE A 61 4.66 2.12 14.55
N VAL A 62 4.22 1.30 15.51
CA VAL A 62 4.49 -0.15 15.50
C VAL A 62 3.83 -0.83 14.32
N VAL A 63 2.63 -0.39 13.97
CA VAL A 63 1.84 -0.98 12.90
C VAL A 63 2.43 -0.59 11.55
N MET A 64 2.77 0.68 11.36
CA MET A 64 3.46 1.18 10.17
C MET A 64 4.84 0.53 10.02
N PHE A 65 5.65 0.45 11.09
CA PHE A 65 6.94 -0.23 11.04
C PHE A 65 6.79 -1.70 10.65
N THR A 66 5.83 -2.42 11.24
CA THR A 66 5.55 -3.83 10.90
C THR A 66 5.16 -3.96 9.42
N HIS A 67 4.32 -3.06 8.91
CA HIS A 67 3.96 -2.99 7.50
C HIS A 67 5.22 -2.86 6.62
N HIS A 68 6.11 -1.90 6.92
CA HIS A 68 7.34 -1.69 6.13
C HIS A 68 8.29 -2.89 6.15
N ILE A 69 8.43 -3.56 7.29
CA ILE A 69 9.25 -4.79 7.36
C ILE A 69 8.63 -5.87 6.48
N ILE A 70 7.31 -6.08 6.52
CA ILE A 70 6.63 -7.08 5.71
C ILE A 70 6.72 -6.74 4.22
N THR A 71 6.48 -5.49 3.81
CA THR A 71 6.54 -5.08 2.41
C THR A 71 7.97 -5.18 1.86
N CYS A 72 9.00 -4.81 2.63
CA CYS A 72 10.40 -5.01 2.24
C CYS A 72 10.75 -6.49 2.08
N ASN A 73 10.28 -7.36 2.99
CA ASN A 73 10.47 -8.81 2.87
C ASN A 73 9.77 -9.37 1.63
N LEU A 74 8.51 -9.01 1.39
CA LEU A 74 7.76 -9.43 0.20
C LEU A 74 8.42 -8.98 -1.09
N LEU A 75 8.91 -7.74 -1.14
CA LEU A 75 9.57 -7.18 -2.32
C LEU A 75 10.94 -7.83 -2.57
N GLY A 76 11.74 -8.00 -1.52
CA GLY A 76 13.05 -8.66 -1.58
C GLY A 76 12.92 -10.13 -2.00
N TRP A 77 11.99 -10.86 -1.39
CA TRP A 77 11.71 -12.25 -1.71
C TRP A 77 11.20 -12.39 -3.15
N SER A 78 10.28 -11.52 -3.57
CA SER A 78 9.75 -11.50 -4.95
C SER A 78 10.86 -11.30 -5.98
N LEU A 79 11.85 -10.44 -5.70
CA LEU A 79 13.01 -10.26 -6.57
C LEU A 79 13.95 -11.48 -6.56
N TYR A 80 14.22 -12.03 -5.37
CA TYR A 80 15.12 -13.17 -5.22
C TYR A 80 14.61 -14.43 -5.93
N MET A 81 13.30 -14.70 -5.84
CA MET A 81 12.68 -15.92 -6.40
C MET A 81 12.05 -15.75 -7.78
N ASN A 82 12.27 -14.60 -8.43
CA ASN A 82 11.71 -14.25 -9.74
C ASN A 82 10.17 -14.21 -9.80
N PHE A 83 9.50 -13.85 -8.70
CA PHE A 83 8.04 -13.61 -8.65
C PHE A 83 7.68 -12.14 -8.94
N THR A 84 8.49 -11.47 -9.74
CA THR A 84 8.47 -10.01 -9.93
C THR A 84 7.18 -9.51 -10.58
N ARG A 85 6.54 -10.30 -11.45
CA ARG A 85 5.22 -10.00 -12.04
C ARG A 85 4.13 -9.89 -10.97
N ILE A 86 4.13 -10.82 -10.00
CA ILE A 86 3.17 -10.84 -8.89
C ILE A 86 3.43 -9.65 -7.97
N GLY A 87 4.69 -9.43 -7.58
CA GLY A 87 5.00 -8.29 -6.73
C GLY A 87 4.75 -6.94 -7.42
N ASN A 88 4.91 -6.83 -8.75
CA ASN A 88 4.49 -5.65 -9.51
C ASN A 88 2.99 -5.40 -9.38
N ALA A 89 2.18 -6.45 -9.53
CA ALA A 89 0.73 -6.36 -9.39
C ALA A 89 0.33 -5.90 -7.99
N ILE A 90 0.97 -6.43 -6.96
CA ILE A 90 0.75 -6.01 -5.57
C ILE A 90 1.11 -4.54 -5.37
N LEU A 91 2.30 -4.10 -5.82
CA LEU A 91 2.73 -2.70 -5.72
C LEU A 91 1.74 -1.74 -6.38
N CYS A 92 1.31 -2.04 -7.62
CA CYS A 92 0.34 -1.22 -8.31
C CYS A 92 -1.03 -1.16 -7.62
N CYS A 93 -1.46 -2.27 -6.99
CA CYS A 93 -2.71 -2.28 -6.22
C CYS A 93 -2.61 -1.37 -4.98
N MET A 94 -1.45 -1.32 -4.33
CA MET A 94 -1.24 -0.43 -3.18
C MET A 94 -1.21 1.04 -3.62
N ASP A 95 -0.34 1.38 -4.58
CA ASP A 95 -0.10 2.77 -4.97
C ASP A 95 -1.34 3.47 -5.58
N PHE A 96 -2.27 2.71 -6.18
CA PHE A 96 -3.38 3.30 -6.94
C PHE A 96 -4.34 4.14 -6.09
N ALA A 97 -4.69 3.67 -4.89
CA ALA A 97 -5.60 4.39 -4.02
C ALA A 97 -4.93 5.61 -3.36
N ASP A 98 -3.61 5.58 -3.17
CA ASP A 98 -2.86 6.64 -2.48
C ASP A 98 -2.72 7.91 -3.33
N ILE A 99 -2.85 7.78 -4.65
CA ILE A 99 -2.99 8.91 -5.58
C ILE A 99 -4.23 9.74 -5.20
N PHE A 100 -5.36 9.09 -4.91
CA PHE A 100 -6.59 9.79 -4.53
C PHE A 100 -6.48 10.39 -3.13
N LEU A 101 -5.87 9.67 -2.17
CA LEU A 101 -5.62 10.19 -0.83
C LEU A 101 -4.80 11.50 -0.87
N SER A 102 -3.70 11.48 -1.61
CA SER A 102 -2.82 12.65 -1.77
C SER A 102 -3.52 13.78 -2.51
N ALA A 103 -4.29 13.48 -3.56
CA ALA A 103 -5.07 14.47 -4.29
C ALA A 103 -6.11 15.15 -3.40
N THR A 104 -6.83 14.38 -2.58
CA THR A 104 -7.81 14.91 -1.63
C THR A 104 -7.17 15.86 -0.63
N LYS A 105 -6.02 15.51 -0.04
CA LYS A 105 -5.29 16.40 0.86
C LYS A 105 -4.90 17.72 0.18
N CYS A 106 -4.34 17.64 -1.03
CA CYS A 106 -4.00 18.83 -1.81
C CYS A 106 -5.21 19.74 -2.07
N MET A 107 -6.36 19.15 -2.43
CA MET A 107 -7.61 19.92 -2.63
C MET A 107 -8.10 20.57 -1.34
N ARG A 108 -7.96 19.88 -0.20
CA ARG A 108 -8.29 20.44 1.12
C ARG A 108 -7.40 21.62 1.47
N TYR A 109 -6.09 21.54 1.21
CA TYR A 109 -5.17 22.67 1.41
C TYR A 109 -5.48 23.88 0.51
N LEU A 110 -6.03 23.64 -0.68
CA LEU A 110 -6.51 24.69 -1.59
C LEU A 110 -7.88 25.26 -1.21
N LYS A 111 -8.47 24.83 -0.08
CA LYS A 111 -9.81 25.23 0.39
C LYS A 111 -10.95 24.88 -0.58
N MET A 112 -10.76 23.81 -1.37
CA MET A 112 -11.76 23.31 -2.30
C MET A 112 -12.56 22.16 -1.66
N GLU A 113 -13.37 22.49 -0.65
CA GLU A 113 -14.04 21.52 0.24
C GLU A 113 -14.88 20.48 -0.52
N LYS A 114 -15.74 20.93 -1.44
CA LYS A 114 -16.58 20.01 -2.24
C LYS A 114 -15.77 19.00 -3.06
N LEU A 115 -14.63 19.42 -3.63
CA LEU A 115 -13.78 18.51 -4.39
C LEU A 115 -13.01 17.56 -3.47
N SER A 116 -12.60 18.02 -2.30
CA SER A 116 -11.96 17.20 -1.28
C SER A 116 -12.90 16.08 -0.80
N GLU A 117 -14.17 16.39 -0.52
CA GLU A 117 -15.17 15.40 -0.11
C GLU A 117 -15.40 14.34 -1.21
N VAL A 118 -15.58 14.78 -2.46
CA VAL A 118 -15.72 13.86 -3.60
C VAL A 118 -14.47 13.00 -3.77
N GLY A 119 -13.28 13.61 -3.65
CA GLY A 119 -12.01 12.89 -3.72
C GLY A 119 -11.88 11.83 -2.61
N PHE A 120 -12.33 12.14 -1.40
CA PHE A 120 -12.32 11.22 -0.27
C PHE A 120 -13.27 10.02 -0.50
N ALA A 121 -14.45 10.26 -1.08
CA ALA A 121 -15.35 9.17 -1.46
C ALA A 121 -14.74 8.26 -2.54
N ILE A 122 -14.10 8.85 -3.55
CA ILE A 122 -13.37 8.10 -4.60
C ILE A 122 -12.23 7.29 -3.99
N PHE A 123 -11.49 7.88 -3.04
CA PHE A 123 -10.44 7.19 -2.30
C PHE A 123 -10.96 5.91 -1.63
N ILE A 124 -12.06 5.97 -0.87
CA ILE A 124 -12.65 4.80 -0.20
C ILE A 124 -13.04 3.71 -1.21
N LEU A 125 -13.72 4.09 -2.29
CA LEU A 125 -14.12 3.13 -3.34
C LEU A 125 -12.89 2.47 -3.99
N SER A 126 -11.87 3.28 -4.31
CA SER A 126 -10.61 2.79 -4.89
C SER A 126 -9.86 1.88 -3.92
N TRP A 127 -9.86 2.18 -2.62
CA TRP A 127 -9.22 1.40 -1.56
C TRP A 127 -9.85 0.01 -1.46
N ILE A 128 -11.18 -0.07 -1.35
CA ILE A 128 -11.88 -1.35 -1.24
C ILE A 128 -11.62 -2.19 -2.51
N TYR A 129 -11.73 -1.59 -3.69
CA TYR A 129 -11.53 -2.31 -4.94
C TYR A 129 -10.10 -2.86 -5.08
N THR A 130 -9.09 -2.03 -4.86
CA THR A 130 -7.69 -2.42 -5.10
C THR A 130 -7.13 -3.30 -3.99
N ARG A 131 -7.33 -2.92 -2.71
CA ARG A 131 -6.72 -3.58 -1.56
C ARG A 131 -7.53 -4.75 -1.00
N HIS A 132 -8.81 -4.89 -1.36
CA HIS A 132 -9.61 -6.02 -0.91
C HIS A 132 -10.02 -6.92 -2.06
N TYR A 133 -10.57 -6.38 -3.15
CA TYR A 133 -10.99 -7.23 -4.27
C TYR A 133 -9.80 -7.74 -5.10
N LEU A 134 -8.98 -6.84 -5.68
CA LEU A 134 -7.86 -7.25 -6.53
C LEU A 134 -6.77 -7.99 -5.74
N TYR A 135 -6.43 -7.51 -4.54
CA TYR A 135 -5.44 -8.15 -3.68
C TYR A 135 -5.84 -9.60 -3.32
N ILE A 136 -7.10 -9.85 -2.96
CA ILE A 136 -7.58 -11.22 -2.69
C ILE A 136 -7.51 -12.07 -3.95
N LYS A 137 -7.83 -11.54 -5.14
CA LYS A 137 -7.64 -12.30 -6.40
C LYS A 137 -6.18 -12.70 -6.62
N ILE A 138 -5.22 -11.82 -6.34
CA ILE A 138 -3.78 -12.15 -6.43
C ILE A 138 -3.43 -13.25 -5.42
N MET A 139 -3.91 -13.14 -4.18
CA MET A 139 -3.66 -14.14 -3.14
C MET A 139 -4.25 -15.51 -3.50
N LEU A 140 -5.45 -15.55 -4.07
CA LEU A 140 -6.07 -16.79 -4.57
C LEU A 140 -5.28 -17.40 -5.74
N SER A 141 -4.74 -16.57 -6.63
CA SER A 141 -3.85 -17.05 -7.71
C SER A 141 -2.59 -17.71 -7.14
N ILE A 142 -2.00 -17.13 -6.09
CA ILE A 142 -0.83 -17.71 -5.41
C ILE A 142 -1.16 -19.03 -4.73
N ILE A 143 -2.34 -19.17 -4.13
CA ILE A 143 -2.70 -20.39 -3.39
C ILE A 143 -3.14 -21.51 -4.33
N TYR A 144 -3.99 -21.20 -5.32
CA TYR A 144 -4.68 -22.20 -6.14
C TYR A 144 -4.17 -22.32 -7.57
N GLU A 145 -3.92 -21.21 -8.26
CA GLU A 145 -3.56 -21.24 -9.68
C GLU A 145 -2.09 -21.61 -9.88
N SER A 146 -1.20 -21.17 -9.00
CA SER A 146 0.22 -21.53 -9.02
C SER A 146 0.48 -23.04 -9.17
N GLN A 147 -0.37 -23.86 -8.54
CA GLN A 147 -0.31 -25.32 -8.53
C GLN A 147 -0.65 -25.95 -9.89
N GLN A 148 -1.31 -25.21 -10.76
CA GLN A 148 -1.69 -25.66 -12.11
C GLN A 148 -0.56 -25.43 -13.11
N TYR A 149 0.28 -24.41 -12.88
CA TYR A 149 1.35 -24.02 -13.79
C TYR A 149 2.73 -24.51 -13.33
N ILE A 150 2.97 -24.61 -12.02
CA ILE A 150 4.28 -24.95 -11.45
C ILE A 150 4.18 -26.21 -10.58
N PRO A 151 5.01 -27.23 -10.83
CA PRO A 151 5.12 -28.39 -9.94
C PRO A 151 5.48 -27.99 -8.50
N LYS A 152 4.84 -28.64 -7.51
CA LYS A 152 4.97 -28.34 -6.07
C LYS A 152 6.38 -28.36 -5.50
N ASP A 153 7.31 -29.06 -6.14
CA ASP A 153 8.68 -29.27 -5.66
C ASP A 153 9.73 -28.81 -6.69
N MET A 154 9.41 -27.76 -7.46
CA MET A 154 10.31 -27.18 -8.45
C MET A 154 11.40 -26.31 -7.79
N TRP A 155 12.41 -26.97 -7.24
CA TRP A 155 13.57 -26.35 -6.61
C TRP A 155 14.86 -26.62 -7.41
N TYR A 156 15.13 -25.75 -8.38
CA TYR A 156 16.33 -25.79 -9.22
C TYR A 156 17.03 -24.42 -9.22
N PRO A 157 17.85 -24.11 -8.19
CA PRO A 157 18.50 -22.81 -8.06
C PRO A 157 19.40 -22.42 -9.23
N GLU A 158 20.06 -23.40 -9.88
CA GLU A 158 20.92 -23.16 -11.05
C GLU A 158 20.14 -22.61 -12.25
N GLU A 159 18.91 -23.07 -12.41
CA GLU A 159 17.98 -22.64 -13.45
C GLU A 159 17.18 -21.39 -13.04
N GLY A 160 17.20 -21.03 -11.75
CA GLY A 160 16.48 -19.90 -11.18
C GLY A 160 15.05 -20.23 -10.75
N ALA A 161 14.74 -21.52 -10.56
CA ALA A 161 13.46 -22.01 -10.07
C ALA A 161 13.49 -22.17 -8.54
N TYR A 162 12.67 -21.38 -7.85
CA TYR A 162 12.61 -21.31 -6.39
C TYR A 162 11.17 -21.51 -5.90
N TYR A 163 10.54 -22.59 -6.32
CA TYR A 163 9.15 -22.87 -5.97
C TYR A 163 9.03 -24.18 -5.19
N ASN A 164 8.58 -24.08 -3.94
CA ASN A 164 8.16 -25.24 -3.18
C ASN A 164 6.96 -24.90 -2.28
N ALA A 165 6.32 -25.92 -1.69
CA ALA A 165 5.17 -25.72 -0.81
C ALA A 165 5.45 -24.79 0.40
N ASN A 166 6.67 -24.84 0.95
CA ASN A 166 7.06 -24.01 2.10
C ASN A 166 7.22 -22.54 1.70
N VAL A 167 7.82 -22.26 0.54
CA VAL A 167 7.95 -20.92 -0.03
C VAL A 167 6.59 -20.33 -0.32
N GLN A 168 5.71 -21.11 -0.98
CA GLN A 168 4.35 -20.69 -1.27
C GLN A 168 3.61 -20.33 0.03
N LEU A 169 3.66 -21.22 1.04
CA LEU A 169 3.02 -20.99 2.32
C LEU A 169 3.58 -19.76 3.04
N ALA A 170 4.90 -19.61 3.11
CA ALA A 170 5.55 -18.46 3.75
C ALA A 170 5.16 -17.15 3.06
N PHE A 171 5.17 -17.12 1.73
CA PHE A 171 4.76 -15.96 0.94
C PHE A 171 3.27 -15.64 1.15
N SER A 172 2.40 -16.65 1.15
CA SER A 172 0.97 -16.49 1.44
C SER A 172 0.70 -15.99 2.87
N ILE A 173 1.48 -16.42 3.87
CA ILE A 173 1.35 -15.92 5.25
C ILE A 173 1.72 -14.44 5.31
N LEU A 174 2.83 -14.02 4.70
CA LEU A 174 3.24 -12.61 4.67
C LEU A 174 2.18 -11.72 4.00
N LEU A 175 1.58 -12.19 2.89
CA LEU A 175 0.47 -11.51 2.23
C LEU A 175 -0.79 -11.48 3.11
N GLY A 176 -1.09 -12.57 3.81
CA GLY A 176 -2.20 -12.64 4.76
C GLY A 176 -2.05 -11.62 5.90
N VAL A 177 -0.86 -11.51 6.49
CA VAL A 177 -0.59 -10.49 7.52
C VAL A 177 -0.72 -9.09 6.94
N LEU A 178 -0.21 -8.85 5.72
CA LEU A 178 -0.40 -7.56 5.05
C LEU A 178 -1.88 -7.25 4.82
N GLN A 179 -2.69 -8.25 4.44
CA GLN A 179 -4.14 -8.07 4.28
C GLN A 179 -4.84 -7.72 5.59
N LEU A 180 -4.43 -8.31 6.72
CA LEU A 180 -4.98 -7.96 8.03
C LEU A 180 -4.69 -6.50 8.39
N LEU A 181 -3.50 -6.00 8.07
CA LEU A 181 -3.15 -4.59 8.24
C LEU A 181 -4.02 -3.68 7.35
N LEU A 182 -4.27 -4.07 6.09
CA LEU A 182 -5.16 -3.33 5.20
C LEU A 182 -6.61 -3.27 5.69
N ILE A 183 -7.10 -4.34 6.31
CA ILE A 183 -8.43 -4.39 6.94
C ILE A 183 -8.46 -3.48 8.16
N TYR A 184 -7.41 -3.48 8.97
CA TYR A 184 -7.29 -2.58 10.12
C TYR A 184 -7.34 -1.10 9.69
N TRP A 185 -6.62 -0.72 8.62
CA TRP A 185 -6.68 0.62 8.04
C TRP A 185 -8.05 0.96 7.45
N LEU A 186 -8.69 0.02 6.75
CA LEU A 186 -10.05 0.21 6.29
C LEU A 186 -11.02 0.48 7.46
N ALA A 187 -10.86 -0.22 8.59
CA ALA A 187 -11.69 0.00 9.77
C ALA A 187 -11.51 1.41 10.37
N LEU A 188 -10.28 1.96 10.35
CA LEU A 188 -10.03 3.35 10.77
C LEU A 188 -10.71 4.36 9.83
N VAL A 189 -10.59 4.15 8.52
CA VAL A 189 -11.24 5.01 7.51
C VAL A 189 -12.76 4.97 7.68
N LEU A 190 -13.35 3.78 7.85
CA LEU A 190 -14.80 3.64 8.05
C LEU A 190 -15.26 4.25 9.38
N ARG A 191 -14.44 4.19 10.44
CA ARG A 191 -14.75 4.86 11.72
C ARG A 191 -14.85 6.38 11.53
N VAL A 192 -13.93 6.99 10.79
CA VAL A 192 -13.98 8.43 10.50
C VAL A 192 -15.20 8.80 9.67
N VAL A 193 -15.53 7.99 8.65
CA VAL A 193 -16.76 8.18 7.85
C VAL A 193 -18.00 8.08 8.73
N TYR A 194 -18.06 7.08 9.61
CA TYR A 194 -19.19 6.91 10.53
C TYR A 194 -19.34 8.11 11.46
N ARG A 195 -18.24 8.58 12.06
CA ARG A 195 -18.28 9.79 12.90
C ARG A 195 -18.75 11.00 12.09
N PHE A 196 -18.21 11.22 10.90
CA PHE A 196 -18.58 12.36 10.06
C PHE A 196 -20.06 12.35 9.67
N VAL A 197 -20.60 11.20 9.25
CA VAL A 197 -21.98 11.09 8.77
C VAL A 197 -23.01 11.05 9.91
N PHE A 198 -22.70 10.37 11.01
CA PHE A 198 -23.67 10.15 12.10
C PHE A 198 -23.49 11.08 13.30
N ALA A 199 -22.28 11.60 13.55
CA ALA A 199 -22.05 12.59 14.61
C ALA A 199 -22.32 14.03 14.14
N GLY A 200 -22.16 14.32 12.84
CA GLY A 200 -22.57 15.61 12.27
C GLY A 200 -24.08 15.90 12.39
N ASP A 201 -24.92 14.87 12.49
CA ASP A 201 -26.37 15.00 12.72
C ASP A 201 -26.72 15.23 14.22
N LEU A 202 -25.76 15.02 15.13
CA LEU A 202 -25.89 15.27 16.57
C LEU A 202 -25.30 16.62 17.01
N GLU A 203 -24.39 17.20 16.21
CA GLU A 203 -23.71 18.48 16.51
C GLU A 203 -24.58 19.71 16.20
N ASP A 204 -25.54 19.65 15.25
CA ASP A 204 -26.47 20.78 15.00
C ASP A 204 -27.47 21.00 16.15
N ASN A 205 -27.45 20.14 17.17
CA ASN A 205 -28.23 20.27 18.42
C ASN A 205 -27.36 20.48 19.68
N ARG A 206 -26.03 20.60 19.54
CA ARG A 206 -25.12 20.84 20.66
C ARG A 206 -24.06 21.85 20.25
N SER A 207 -24.38 23.12 20.47
CA SER A 207 -23.38 24.16 20.60
C SER A 207 -22.38 23.79 21.71
N ASP A 208 -21.10 24.04 21.43
CA ASP A 208 -19.99 24.14 22.38
C ASP A 208 -19.25 22.83 22.73
N SER A 209 -18.32 22.44 21.86
CA SER A 209 -16.99 21.98 22.30
C SER A 209 -15.98 22.16 21.17
N GLU A 210 -15.13 23.19 21.31
CA GLU A 210 -13.84 23.27 20.64
C GLU A 210 -13.05 21.96 20.89
N ASP A 211 -12.27 21.52 19.89
CA ASP A 211 -11.16 20.52 19.92
C ASP A 211 -11.27 19.26 19.02
N ASP A 212 -12.12 19.23 17.98
CA ASP A 212 -12.23 18.06 17.08
C ASP A 212 -11.60 18.27 15.68
N GLY A 213 -10.52 19.04 15.60
CA GLY A 213 -9.71 19.20 14.38
C GLY A 213 -8.71 18.06 14.12
N ASP A 214 -8.35 17.30 15.16
CA ASP A 214 -7.19 16.41 15.14
C ASP A 214 -7.48 15.01 14.55
N GLU A 215 -8.72 14.53 14.57
CA GLU A 215 -9.03 13.17 14.12
C GLU A 215 -9.15 13.03 12.59
N GLN A 216 -9.39 14.13 11.88
CA GLN A 216 -9.30 14.17 10.42
C GLN A 216 -7.84 14.20 9.93
N GLU A 217 -6.89 14.53 10.81
CA GLU A 217 -5.46 14.43 10.58
C GLU A 217 -4.96 13.00 10.85
N ASP A 218 -5.50 12.27 11.83
CA ASP A 218 -5.03 10.90 12.16
C ASP A 218 -5.17 9.86 11.02
N VAL A 219 -6.25 9.88 10.24
CA VAL A 219 -6.41 9.01 9.05
C VAL A 219 -5.53 9.49 7.89
N CYS A 220 -5.19 10.77 7.86
CA CYS A 220 -4.31 11.35 6.84
C CYS A 220 -2.83 11.16 7.18
N ASP A 221 -2.42 11.26 8.44
CA ASP A 221 -1.02 11.34 8.83
C ASP A 221 -0.38 9.95 9.02
N SER A 222 -1.17 8.87 8.95
CA SER A 222 -0.66 7.49 9.02
C SER A 222 0.27 7.11 7.86
N GLU A 223 0.46 7.95 6.84
CA GLU A 223 1.35 7.64 5.70
C GLU A 223 2.33 8.76 5.28
N ASN A 224 2.60 9.79 6.08
CA ASN A 224 3.84 10.60 5.99
C ASN A 224 3.77 11.77 6.97
N GLY A 225 4.67 11.80 7.96
CA GLY A 225 4.98 13.02 8.69
C GLY A 225 5.76 13.99 7.83
N ASP A 226 5.13 15.13 7.53
CA ASP A 226 5.87 16.37 7.34
C ASP A 226 4.95 17.57 7.61
N SER A 227 4.78 17.91 8.88
CA SER A 227 4.14 19.17 9.27
C SER A 227 4.76 19.83 10.51
N ASN A 228 5.73 19.20 11.17
CA ASN A 228 6.25 19.72 12.45
C ASN A 228 7.31 20.84 12.32
N GLN A 229 7.66 21.29 11.10
CA GLN A 229 8.65 22.37 10.93
C GLN A 229 8.06 23.80 10.94
N LYS A 230 6.73 23.97 10.82
CA LYS A 230 6.11 25.31 10.77
C LYS A 230 5.77 25.92 12.13
N ASN A 231 5.63 25.12 13.18
CA ASN A 231 5.27 25.63 14.51
C ASN A 231 6.46 26.11 15.36
N LEU A 232 7.70 25.67 15.07
CA LEU A 232 8.88 26.20 15.77
C LEU A 232 9.30 27.60 15.31
N LEU A 233 8.92 28.03 14.10
CA LEU A 233 9.29 29.35 13.55
C LEU A 233 8.33 30.46 13.99
N SER A 234 7.09 30.16 14.38
CA SER A 234 6.15 31.16 14.89
C SER A 234 6.35 31.46 16.38
N SER A 235 6.79 30.46 17.17
CA SER A 235 7.03 30.62 18.60
C SER A 235 8.29 31.46 18.91
N LYS A 236 9.31 31.41 18.05
CA LYS A 236 10.51 32.27 18.19
C LYS A 236 10.28 33.74 17.80
N LYS A 237 9.23 34.06 17.05
CA LYS A 237 8.92 35.44 16.61
C LYS A 237 7.98 36.21 17.55
N LYS A 238 7.47 35.55 18.59
CA LYS A 238 6.63 36.16 19.64
C LYS A 238 7.37 36.37 20.96
N ALA A 239 8.64 35.98 21.04
CA ALA A 239 9.49 36.09 22.23
C ALA A 239 10.63 37.12 22.07
N GLU A 240 10.65 37.87 20.96
CA GLU A 240 11.41 39.11 20.77
C GLU A 240 10.44 40.28 20.55
#